data_AF-A0A378R0T5-F1
#
_entry.id   AF-A0A378R0T5-F1
#
_cell.length_a   1.000
_cell.length_b   1.000
_cell.length_c   1.000
_cell.angle_alpha   90.00
_cell.angle_beta   90.00
_cell.angle_gamma   90.00
#
_symmetry.space_group_name_H-M   'P 1'
#
loop_
_entity.id
_entity.type
_entity.pdbx_description
1 polymer ?
#
loop_
_entity_poly.entity_id
_entity_poly.type
_entity_poly.pdbx_seq_one_letter_code
_entity_poly.pdbx_strand_id
1 'polypeptide(L)'
;MKAFNKLTLACIIGISTLLTACGGDKSAEQKTDSSQNTSNTASDKLETKFVTIGTGGASGPYNIIGTSLAEGYASQFGANAKTQTTGASVENLNLLDQKKLEMAFVMSDALNEAVSGTGNFKTPLTSVSQIATLYPTMCRLLPHKPRELKALKICVANVSLLAPKAQA
;
A
#
# COMPACT_ATOMS: atom_id res chain seq x y z
N MET A 1 -43.64 11.21 35.56
CA MET A 1 -42.85 12.06 34.66
C MET A 1 -41.57 12.49 35.39
N LYS A 2 -40.41 12.19 34.79
CA LYS A 2 -39.06 12.77 34.96
C LYS A 2 -38.68 13.41 36.32
N ALA A 3 -37.63 12.87 36.95
CA ALA A 3 -36.45 13.65 37.33
C ALA A 3 -35.27 12.68 37.62
N PHE A 4 -34.56 12.28 36.57
CA PHE A 4 -33.27 11.60 36.70
C PHE A 4 -32.22 12.60 37.20
N ASN A 5 -31.58 12.27 38.32
CA ASN A 5 -30.73 13.15 39.11
C ASN A 5 -29.32 13.28 38.47
N LYS A 6 -28.90 14.52 38.20
CA LYS A 6 -27.65 14.90 37.52
C LYS A 6 -26.42 14.79 38.45
N LEU A 7 -26.29 13.68 39.17
CA LEU A 7 -25.25 13.51 40.20
C LEU A 7 -24.18 12.47 39.85
N THR A 8 -24.24 11.84 38.68
CA THR A 8 -23.29 10.79 38.26
C THR A 8 -22.44 11.13 37.04
N LEU A 9 -22.26 12.42 36.70
CA LEU A 9 -21.48 12.85 35.52
C LEU A 9 -20.38 13.89 35.82
N ALA A 10 -19.82 13.93 37.03
CA ALA A 10 -18.82 14.94 37.41
C ALA A 10 -17.60 14.39 38.18
N CYS A 11 -17.11 13.19 37.84
CA CYS A 11 -15.91 12.59 38.47
C CYS A 11 -14.80 12.12 37.51
N ILE A 12 -14.83 12.46 36.21
CA ILE A 12 -13.79 12.02 35.24
C ILE A 12 -13.12 13.23 34.57
N ILE A 13 -12.88 14.30 35.32
CA ILE A 13 -11.96 15.35 34.90
C ILE A 13 -11.10 15.72 36.10
N GLY A 14 -9.80 15.44 35.97
CA GLY A 14 -8.77 15.97 36.84
C GLY A 14 -8.19 14.93 37.79
N ILE A 15 -7.15 14.23 37.34
CA ILE A 15 -6.01 13.78 38.15
C ILE A 15 -4.84 13.50 37.18
N SER A 16 -3.78 14.29 37.34
CA SER A 16 -2.37 13.96 37.05
C SER A 16 -1.82 14.09 35.63
N THR A 17 -1.54 15.34 35.26
CA THR A 17 -0.20 15.69 34.76
C THR A 17 0.80 15.74 35.93
N LEU A 18 2.08 15.42 35.64
CA LEU A 18 3.32 15.63 36.40
C LEU A 18 4.00 14.34 36.92
N LEU A 19 5.03 13.89 36.20
CA LEU A 19 6.24 13.27 36.77
C LEU A 19 7.44 13.47 35.81
N THR A 20 8.03 14.65 35.96
CA THR A 20 9.48 14.97 36.13
C THR A 20 10.53 13.89 35.81
N ALA A 21 11.42 14.27 34.89
CA ALA A 21 12.88 14.21 34.90
C ALA A 21 13.63 13.19 35.79
N CYS A 22 14.63 12.51 35.19
CA CYS A 22 15.96 12.40 35.78
C CYS A 22 17.02 12.00 34.74
N GLY A 23 18.15 12.72 34.75
CA GLY A 23 19.44 12.26 34.24
C GLY A 23 20.47 12.24 35.38
N GLY A 24 21.55 11.47 35.21
CA GLY A 24 22.83 11.65 35.92
C GLY A 24 23.18 10.70 37.08
N ASP A 25 24.02 9.71 36.75
CA ASP A 25 25.13 9.08 37.52
C ASP A 25 24.99 8.59 38.97
N LYS A 26 25.11 7.25 39.16
CA LYS A 26 26.18 6.59 39.95
C LYS A 26 26.17 5.05 39.82
N SER A 27 27.39 4.52 39.80
CA SER A 27 27.89 3.21 39.36
C SER A 27 27.49 1.95 40.14
N ALA A 28 27.42 0.81 39.43
CA ALA A 28 28.20 -0.41 39.72
C ALA A 28 28.11 -1.43 38.54
N GLU A 29 29.24 -1.61 37.84
CA GLU A 29 29.83 -2.76 37.10
C GLU A 29 29.03 -4.09 36.95
N GLN A 30 29.02 -4.87 35.86
CA GLN A 30 30.04 -5.43 34.91
C GLN A 30 29.28 -6.02 33.68
N LYS A 31 29.78 -6.27 32.45
CA LYS A 31 31.08 -6.23 31.75
C LYS A 31 30.83 -6.44 30.23
N THR A 32 31.59 -5.71 29.39
CA THR A 32 32.33 -6.16 28.15
C THR A 32 31.49 -6.75 26.97
N ASP A 33 31.63 -6.39 25.69
CA ASP A 33 32.80 -5.94 24.92
C ASP A 33 32.42 -5.12 23.68
N SER A 34 33.37 -4.32 23.23
CA SER A 34 33.34 -3.43 22.06
C SER A 34 33.56 -4.20 20.77
N SER A 35 32.97 -3.72 19.66
CA SER A 35 33.73 -3.27 18.49
C SER A 35 32.86 -3.16 17.25
N GLN A 36 32.99 -2.00 16.60
CA GLN A 36 32.85 -1.85 15.16
C GLN A 36 33.50 -3.03 14.42
N ASN A 37 32.83 -3.54 13.39
CA ASN A 37 33.56 -4.04 12.25
C ASN A 37 32.88 -3.63 10.95
N THR A 38 33.40 -2.54 10.40
CA THR A 38 33.42 -2.28 8.96
C THR A 38 34.08 -3.47 8.27
N SER A 39 33.28 -4.32 7.65
CA SER A 39 33.76 -5.18 6.56
C SER A 39 32.98 -4.86 5.30
N ASN A 40 33.60 -4.01 4.48
CA ASN A 40 33.34 -3.93 3.05
C ASN A 40 33.47 -5.34 2.46
N THR A 41 32.34 -5.97 2.21
CA THR A 41 32.17 -6.87 1.07
C THR A 41 30.93 -6.36 0.39
N ALA A 42 31.13 -5.71 -0.75
CA ALA A 42 30.09 -5.21 -1.64
C ALA A 42 29.28 -6.39 -2.18
N SER A 43 28.42 -6.96 -1.34
CA SER A 43 27.19 -7.57 -1.79
C SER A 43 26.27 -6.39 -2.04
N ASP A 44 25.76 -6.27 -3.25
CA ASP A 44 24.63 -5.42 -3.61
C ASP A 44 23.40 -5.87 -2.80
N LYS A 45 23.43 -5.63 -1.48
CA LYS A 45 22.30 -5.72 -0.59
C LYS A 45 21.61 -4.39 -0.78
N LEU A 46 20.51 -4.42 -1.52
CA LEU A 46 19.55 -3.33 -1.58
C LEU A 46 19.37 -2.82 -0.14
N GLU A 47 19.80 -1.59 0.17
CA GLU A 47 19.43 -0.89 1.41
C GLU A 47 17.97 -1.21 1.67
N THR A 48 17.62 -1.80 2.82
CA THR A 48 16.30 -2.38 3.13
C THR A 48 15.16 -1.56 2.52
N LYS A 49 14.77 -1.87 1.27
CA LYS A 49 13.81 -1.07 0.53
C LYS A 49 12.44 -1.52 1.01
N PHE A 50 11.68 -0.57 1.53
CA PHE A 50 10.25 -0.77 1.78
C PHE A 50 9.55 -0.82 0.44
N VAL A 51 8.74 -1.84 0.24
CA VAL A 51 8.02 -2.05 -1.02
C VAL A 51 6.55 -2.26 -0.69
N THR A 52 5.78 -1.20 -0.82
CA THR A 52 4.33 -1.23 -0.61
C THR A 52 3.65 -1.45 -1.96
N ILE A 53 2.90 -2.55 -2.06
CA ILE A 53 2.20 -2.97 -3.26
C ILE A 53 0.71 -2.65 -3.12
N GLY A 54 0.21 -1.66 -3.85
CA GLY A 54 -1.20 -1.32 -3.92
C GLY A 54 -1.98 -2.34 -4.74
N THR A 55 -3.06 -2.86 -4.18
CA THR A 55 -3.83 -3.96 -4.78
C THR A 55 -5.24 -3.52 -5.15
N GLY A 56 -6.23 -3.89 -4.34
CA GLY A 56 -7.63 -3.56 -4.48
C GLY A 56 -8.37 -4.12 -3.27
N GLY A 57 -9.58 -4.63 -3.46
CA GLY A 57 -10.33 -5.30 -2.40
C GLY A 57 -9.55 -6.48 -1.79
N ALA A 58 -9.70 -6.68 -0.47
CA ALA A 58 -8.96 -7.71 0.27
C ALA A 58 -9.19 -9.14 -0.23
N SER A 59 -10.39 -9.44 -0.74
CA SER A 59 -10.76 -10.73 -1.34
C SER A 59 -10.46 -10.81 -2.85
N GLY A 60 -9.90 -9.76 -3.44
CA GLY A 60 -9.59 -9.71 -4.86
C GLY A 60 -8.35 -10.52 -5.23
N PRO A 61 -8.25 -10.97 -6.50
CA PRO A 61 -7.10 -11.74 -6.96
C PRO A 61 -5.79 -10.97 -6.82
N TYR A 62 -5.81 -9.63 -6.97
CA TYR A 62 -4.62 -8.79 -6.85
C TYR A 62 -4.03 -8.77 -5.45
N ASN A 63 -4.86 -8.95 -4.41
CA ASN A 63 -4.33 -9.03 -3.05
C ASN A 63 -3.55 -10.33 -2.86
N ILE A 64 -4.11 -11.46 -3.30
CA ILE A 64 -3.45 -12.78 -3.24
C ILE A 64 -2.13 -12.75 -4.02
N ILE A 65 -2.16 -12.28 -5.28
CA ILE A 65 -0.97 -12.18 -6.12
C ILE A 65 0.07 -11.23 -5.50
N GLY A 66 -0.37 -10.08 -4.99
CA GLY A 66 0.49 -9.11 -4.33
C GLY A 66 1.17 -9.67 -3.09
N THR A 67 0.46 -10.46 -2.28
CA THR A 67 1.02 -11.08 -1.07
C THR A 67 2.08 -12.10 -1.44
N SER A 68 1.83 -12.95 -2.44
CA SER A 68 2.85 -13.88 -2.94
C SER A 68 4.08 -13.17 -3.51
N LEU A 69 3.91 -12.02 -4.18
CA LEU A 69 5.03 -11.19 -4.63
C LEU A 69 5.81 -10.60 -3.44
N ALA A 70 5.12 -10.10 -2.42
CA ALA A 70 5.76 -9.54 -1.24
C ALA A 70 6.59 -10.60 -0.48
N GLU A 71 6.06 -11.80 -0.31
CA GLU A 71 6.78 -12.95 0.27
C GLU A 71 8.00 -13.34 -0.58
N GLY A 72 7.85 -13.35 -1.91
CA GLY A 72 8.95 -13.57 -2.84
C GLY A 72 10.05 -12.52 -2.72
N TYR A 73 9.67 -11.24 -2.59
CA TYR A 73 10.63 -10.15 -2.42
C TYR A 73 11.35 -10.19 -1.07
N ALA A 74 10.64 -10.54 -0.01
CA ALA A 74 11.23 -10.71 1.31
C ALA A 74 12.21 -11.90 1.34
N SER A 75 11.84 -13.04 0.74
CA SER A 75 12.65 -14.25 0.77
C SER A 75 13.88 -14.19 -0.15
N GLN A 76 13.76 -13.64 -1.36
CA GLN A 76 14.86 -13.63 -2.34
C GLN A 76 15.77 -12.42 -2.21
N PHE A 77 15.21 -11.24 -1.90
CA PHE A 77 15.95 -9.97 -1.92
C PHE A 77 16.10 -9.34 -0.53
N GLY A 78 15.49 -9.91 0.51
CA GLY A 78 15.50 -9.33 1.85
C GLY A 78 14.77 -8.00 1.96
N ALA A 79 13.90 -7.67 0.98
CA ALA A 79 13.15 -6.42 0.95
C ALA A 79 11.98 -6.45 1.96
N ASN A 80 11.65 -5.29 2.56
CA ASN A 80 10.48 -5.18 3.43
C ASN A 80 9.25 -4.91 2.56
N ALA A 81 8.74 -5.97 1.91
CA ALA A 81 7.60 -5.87 1.02
C ALA A 81 6.28 -6.19 1.73
N LYS A 82 5.24 -5.39 1.48
CA LYS A 82 3.90 -5.56 2.04
C LYS A 82 2.83 -5.17 1.02
N THR A 83 1.67 -5.80 1.11
CA THR A 83 0.49 -5.38 0.33
C THR A 83 -0.33 -4.34 1.08
N GLN A 84 -0.97 -3.46 0.32
CA GLN A 84 -1.97 -2.53 0.81
C GLN A 84 -3.26 -2.70 -0.01
N THR A 85 -4.37 -2.84 0.70
CA THR A 85 -5.71 -2.85 0.11
C THR A 85 -6.16 -1.41 -0.14
N THR A 86 -6.82 -1.20 -1.27
CA THR A 86 -7.21 0.13 -1.76
C THR A 86 -8.54 0.04 -2.50
N GLY A 87 -9.06 1.19 -2.92
CA GLY A 87 -10.17 1.34 -3.88
C GLY A 87 -9.82 0.99 -5.33
N ALA A 88 -8.77 0.19 -5.56
CA ALA A 88 -8.30 -0.29 -6.86
C ALA A 88 -7.63 0.78 -7.74
N SER A 89 -7.81 0.73 -9.07
CA SER A 89 -6.88 1.32 -10.04
C SER A 89 -6.76 2.85 -9.98
N VAL A 90 -7.87 3.57 -9.82
CA VAL A 90 -7.85 5.04 -9.74
C VAL A 90 -7.12 5.52 -8.48
N GLU A 91 -7.42 4.91 -7.33
CA GLU A 91 -6.74 5.24 -6.08
C GLU A 91 -5.26 4.84 -6.14
N ASN A 92 -4.94 3.66 -6.67
CA ASN A 92 -3.57 3.18 -6.84
C ASN A 92 -2.72 4.15 -7.66
N LEU A 93 -3.25 4.69 -8.77
CA LEU A 93 -2.54 5.68 -9.60
C LEU A 93 -2.27 6.98 -8.85
N ASN A 94 -3.25 7.46 -8.08
CA ASN A 94 -3.10 8.65 -7.25
C ASN A 94 -2.09 8.45 -6.11
N LEU A 95 -2.06 7.26 -5.50
CA LEU A 95 -1.11 6.92 -4.45
C LEU A 95 0.31 6.71 -4.99
N LEU A 96 0.46 6.16 -6.20
CA LEU A 96 1.74 6.09 -6.92
C LEU A 96 2.27 7.50 -7.23
N ASP A 97 1.43 8.41 -7.70
CA ASP A 97 1.81 9.80 -7.96
C ASP A 97 2.25 10.53 -6.67
N GLN A 98 1.55 10.27 -5.57
CA GLN A 98 1.92 10.76 -4.24
C GLN A 98 3.14 10.06 -3.63
N LYS A 99 3.75 9.08 -4.32
CA LYS A 99 4.87 8.27 -3.83
C LYS A 99 4.58 7.56 -2.49
N LYS A 100 3.32 7.23 -2.24
CA LYS A 100 2.88 6.44 -1.08
C LYS A 100 2.93 4.94 -1.33
N LEU A 101 3.06 4.56 -2.60
CA LEU A 101 3.22 3.18 -3.04
C LEU A 101 4.46 3.09 -3.93
N GLU A 102 5.22 2.02 -3.77
CA GLU A 102 6.34 1.68 -4.65
C GLU A 102 5.88 0.86 -5.85
N MET A 103 4.80 0.08 -5.70
CA MET A 103 4.17 -0.64 -6.81
C MET A 103 2.67 -0.65 -6.68
N ALA A 104 1.94 -0.76 -7.79
CA ALA A 104 0.50 -1.01 -7.74
C ALA A 104 -0.05 -1.74 -8.97
N PHE A 105 -1.10 -2.51 -8.76
CA PHE A 105 -1.89 -3.12 -9.83
C PHE A 105 -2.91 -2.13 -10.39
N VAL A 106 -2.93 -1.96 -11.70
CA VAL A 106 -3.85 -1.06 -12.40
C VAL A 106 -4.36 -1.70 -13.67
N MET A 107 -5.59 -1.36 -14.05
CA MET A 107 -6.15 -1.73 -15.34
C MET A 107 -5.74 -0.70 -16.41
N SER A 108 -5.58 -1.16 -17.66
CA SER A 108 -5.12 -0.33 -18.78
C SER A 108 -6.06 0.83 -19.14
N ASP A 109 -7.35 0.70 -18.87
CA ASP A 109 -8.35 1.77 -19.05
C ASP A 109 -8.08 2.95 -18.12
N ALA A 110 -7.95 2.69 -16.81
CA ALA A 110 -7.63 3.70 -15.81
C ALA A 110 -6.23 4.30 -16.04
N LEU A 111 -5.26 3.49 -16.48
CA LEU A 111 -3.94 3.99 -16.85
C LEU A 111 -4.00 4.93 -18.05
N ASN A 112 -4.78 4.58 -19.09
CA ASN A 112 -4.96 5.44 -20.26
C ASN A 112 -5.61 6.77 -19.90
N GLU A 113 -6.63 6.74 -19.02
CA GLU A 113 -7.23 7.96 -18.45
C GLU A 113 -6.22 8.81 -17.69
N ALA A 114 -5.37 8.19 -16.87
CA ALA A 114 -4.33 8.89 -16.11
C ALA A 114 -3.27 9.54 -16.98
N VAL A 115 -2.77 8.83 -18.00
CA VAL A 115 -1.75 9.37 -18.93
C VAL A 115 -2.33 10.46 -19.82
N SER A 116 -3.60 10.36 -20.19
CA SER A 116 -4.29 11.37 -21.00
C SER A 116 -4.80 12.57 -20.20
N GLY A 117 -4.88 12.45 -18.86
CA GLY A 117 -5.48 13.47 -18.01
C GLY A 117 -6.98 13.63 -18.24
N THR A 118 -7.70 12.51 -18.39
CA THR A 118 -9.15 12.49 -18.66
C THR A 118 -9.90 11.67 -17.63
N GLY A 119 -11.23 11.78 -17.61
CA GLY A 119 -12.08 10.96 -16.74
C GLY A 119 -11.85 11.29 -15.26
N ASN A 120 -11.29 10.34 -14.52
CA ASN A 120 -11.03 10.49 -13.09
C ASN A 120 -9.78 11.34 -12.77
N PHE A 121 -8.99 11.72 -13.78
CA PHE A 121 -7.77 12.50 -13.61
C PHE A 121 -7.92 13.87 -14.28
N LYS A 122 -7.64 14.96 -13.53
CA LYS A 122 -7.70 16.33 -14.06
C LYS A 122 -6.44 16.76 -14.81
N THR A 123 -5.33 16.12 -14.50
CA THR A 123 -4.01 16.40 -15.05
C THR A 123 -3.34 15.09 -15.43
N PRO A 124 -2.60 15.03 -16.55
CA PRO A 124 -1.83 13.85 -16.93
C PRO A 124 -0.83 13.43 -15.85
N LEU A 125 -0.80 12.14 -15.51
CA LEU A 125 0.22 11.56 -14.62
C LEU A 125 1.46 11.16 -15.43
N THR A 126 2.58 11.83 -15.18
CA THR A 126 3.89 11.54 -15.83
C THR A 126 4.88 10.83 -14.90
N SER A 127 4.51 10.68 -13.63
CA SER A 127 5.32 10.13 -12.54
C SER A 127 5.29 8.61 -12.46
N VAL A 128 4.45 7.95 -13.26
CA VAL A 128 4.23 6.49 -13.23
C VAL A 128 4.95 5.79 -14.38
N SER A 129 5.44 4.57 -14.14
CA SER A 129 6.09 3.72 -15.12
C SER A 129 5.51 2.31 -15.06
N GLN A 130 5.20 1.74 -16.22
CA GLN A 130 4.74 0.37 -16.33
C GLN A 130 5.92 -0.61 -16.27
N ILE A 131 5.83 -1.60 -15.37
CA ILE A 131 6.85 -2.66 -15.22
C ILE A 131 6.47 -3.85 -16.10
N ALA A 132 5.23 -4.33 -15.96
CA ALA A 132 4.78 -5.55 -16.63
C ALA A 132 3.27 -5.53 -16.89
N THR A 133 2.85 -6.12 -18.01
CA THR A 133 1.46 -6.51 -18.26
C THR A 133 1.29 -7.95 -17.81
N LEU A 134 0.31 -8.23 -16.96
CA LEU A 134 0.17 -9.54 -16.31
C LEU A 134 -0.75 -10.46 -17.09
N TYR A 135 -2.04 -10.13 -17.13
CA TYR A 135 -3.03 -10.95 -17.81
C TYR A 135 -4.22 -10.10 -18.28
N PRO A 136 -4.91 -10.55 -19.35
CA PRO A 136 -6.17 -9.95 -19.76
C PRO A 136 -7.29 -10.35 -18.78
N THR A 137 -7.99 -9.37 -18.25
CA THR A 137 -9.24 -9.53 -17.52
C THR A 137 -10.43 -9.45 -18.47
N MET A 138 -11.35 -10.41 -18.34
CA MET A 138 -12.58 -10.45 -19.13
C MET A 138 -13.74 -9.96 -18.26
N CYS A 139 -14.39 -8.87 -18.65
CA CYS A 139 -15.62 -8.44 -18.00
C CYS A 139 -16.77 -9.34 -18.46
N ARG A 140 -17.37 -10.04 -17.51
CA ARG A 140 -18.54 -10.89 -17.76
C ARG A 140 -19.80 -10.15 -17.34
N LEU A 141 -20.67 -9.88 -18.30
CA LEU A 141 -22.02 -9.40 -18.03
C LEU A 141 -22.90 -10.60 -17.70
N LEU A 142 -23.40 -10.67 -16.46
CA LEU A 142 -24.39 -11.67 -16.06
C LEU A 142 -25.78 -11.04 -16.14
N PRO A 143 -26.65 -11.48 -17.07
CA PRO A 143 -28.04 -11.05 -17.05
C PRO A 143 -28.76 -11.66 -15.84
N HIS A 144 -29.74 -10.95 -15.31
CA HIS A 144 -30.60 -11.47 -14.25
C HIS A 144 -31.51 -12.62 -14.75
N LYS A 145 -31.80 -12.66 -16.05
CA LYS A 145 -32.59 -13.73 -16.69
C LYS A 145 -31.86 -14.32 -17.91
N PRO A 146 -31.84 -15.66 -18.05
CA PRO A 146 -31.10 -16.34 -19.12
C PRO A 146 -31.64 -16.07 -20.55
N ARG A 147 -32.87 -15.57 -20.69
CA ARG A 147 -33.55 -15.38 -21.99
C ARG A 147 -33.34 -13.99 -22.65
N GLU A 148 -32.65 -13.06 -21.98
CA GLU A 148 -32.49 -11.68 -22.47
C GLU A 148 -31.14 -11.38 -23.16
N LEU A 149 -30.25 -12.37 -23.27
CA LEU A 149 -28.96 -12.20 -23.93
C LEU A 149 -29.11 -12.22 -25.46
N LYS A 150 -29.22 -11.02 -26.07
CA LYS A 150 -29.18 -10.86 -27.54
C LYS A 150 -27.79 -10.54 -28.10
N ALA A 151 -26.83 -10.16 -27.27
CA ALA A 151 -25.41 -10.06 -27.63
C ALA A 151 -24.54 -10.02 -26.36
N LEU A 152 -23.70 -11.03 -26.16
CA LEU A 152 -22.71 -11.02 -25.10
C LEU A 152 -21.51 -10.19 -25.58
N LYS A 153 -21.44 -8.91 -25.19
CA LYS A 153 -20.25 -8.10 -25.44
C LYS A 153 -19.24 -8.38 -24.32
N ILE A 154 -18.24 -9.20 -24.63
CA ILE A 154 -17.11 -9.46 -23.73
C ILE A 154 -16.17 -8.25 -23.84
N CYS A 155 -15.95 -7.54 -22.73
CA CYS A 155 -14.92 -6.51 -22.67
C CYS A 155 -13.62 -7.16 -22.19
N VAL A 156 -12.52 -6.89 -22.90
CA VAL A 156 -11.17 -7.32 -22.52
C VAL A 156 -10.42 -6.11 -22.01
N ALA A 157 -10.02 -6.12 -20.75
CA ALA A 157 -9.08 -5.15 -20.18
C ALA A 157 -7.78 -5.87 -19.85
N ASN A 158 -6.66 -5.16 -19.79
CA ASN A 158 -5.39 -5.74 -19.35
C ASN A 158 -5.02 -5.19 -17.97
N VAL A 159 -4.45 -6.04 -17.13
CA VAL A 159 -3.90 -5.65 -15.82
C VAL A 159 -2.41 -5.46 -15.96
N SER A 160 -1.92 -4.34 -15.44
CA SER A 160 -0.51 -3.98 -15.46
C SER A 160 -0.03 -3.70 -14.03
N LEU A 161 1.22 -4.06 -13.77
CA LEU A 161 1.94 -3.68 -12.57
C LEU A 161 2.77 -2.43 -12.87
N LEU A 162 2.58 -1.39 -12.08
CA LEU A 162 3.25 -0.10 -12.22
C LEU A 162 4.10 0.21 -11.00
N ALA A 163 5.11 1.05 -11.19
CA ALA A 163 5.91 1.68 -10.14
C ALA A 163 6.11 3.17 -10.44
N PRO A 164 6.48 4.00 -9.45
CA PRO A 164 6.93 5.36 -9.70
C PRO A 164 8.17 5.35 -10.60
N LYS A 165 8.24 6.33 -11.51
CA LYS A 165 9.39 6.52 -12.38
C LYS A 165 10.61 6.88 -11.52
N ALA A 166 11.70 6.13 -11.68
CA ALA A 166 12.96 6.44 -11.02
C ALA A 166 13.42 7.84 -11.45
N GLN A 167 13.76 8.70 -10.48
CA GLN A 167 14.35 9.99 -10.80
C GLN A 167 15.83 9.75 -11.13
N ALA A 168 16.24 10.18 -12.32
CA ALA A 168 17.63 10.24 -12.74
C ALA A 168 18.36 11.36 -12.00
#